data_AF-A0A532AF34-F1
#
_entry.id   AF-A0A532AF34-F1
#
_cell.length_a   1.000
_cell.length_b   1.000
_cell.length_c   1.000
_cell.angle_alpha   90.00
_cell.angle_beta   90.00
_cell.angle_gamma   90.00
#
_symmetry.space_group_name_H-M   'P 1'
#
loop_
_entity.id
_entity.type
_entity.pdbx_description
1 polymer ?
#
loop_
_entity_poly.entity_id
_entity_poly.type
_entity_poly.pdbx_seq_one_letter_code
_entity_poly.pdbx_strand_id
1 'polypeptide(L)' 'TWKDLTDNVNAMATNLTGQVRNIAEVTTAVASGDLSKKITVDVKGEILELKNTINTMVDQLNSFASEVT' A
#
# COMPACT_ATOMS: atom_id res chain seq x y z
N THR A 1 -25.46 15.40 13.69
CA THR A 1 -25.61 16.74 13.09
C THR A 1 -24.81 16.80 11.79
N TRP A 2 -24.92 17.87 10.97
CA TRP A 2 -24.09 18.03 9.78
C TRP A 2 -22.59 18.06 10.08
N LYS A 3 -22.20 18.68 11.21
CA LYS A 3 -20.81 18.73 11.68
C LYS A 3 -20.23 17.32 11.90
N ASP A 4 -20.97 16.47 12.61
CA ASP A 4 -20.52 15.09 12.89
C ASP A 4 -20.30 14.28 11.60
N LEU A 5 -21.16 14.48 10.59
CA LEU A 5 -20.99 13.83 9.29
C LEU A 5 -19.73 14.34 8.58
N THR A 6 -19.51 15.66 8.54
CA THR A 6 -18.32 16.26 7.95
C THR A 6 -17.04 15.76 8.64
N ASP A 7 -17.03 15.71 9.97
CA ASP A 7 -15.87 15.25 10.74
C ASP A 7 -15.56 13.77 10.46
N ASN A 8 -16.59 12.92 10.36
CA ASN A 8 -16.42 11.51 9.99
C ASN A 8 -15.89 11.32 8.56
N VAL A 9 -16.40 12.08 7.59
CA VAL A 9 -15.93 12.02 6.19
C VAL A 9 -14.48 12.49 6.10
N ASN A 10 -14.11 13.57 6.80
CA ASN A 10 -12.73 14.06 6.83
C ASN A 10 -11.77 13.05 7.47
N ALA A 11 -12.19 12.37 8.53
CA ALA A 11 -11.41 11.30 9.15
C ALA A 11 -11.19 10.13 8.18
N MET A 12 -12.24 9.72 7.45
CA MET A 12 -12.15 8.67 6.43
C MET A 12 -11.19 9.07 5.30
N ALA A 13 -11.30 10.29 4.78
CA ALA A 13 -10.44 10.80 3.71
C ALA A 13 -8.97 10.89 4.14
N THR A 14 -8.72 11.31 5.38
CA THR A 14 -7.36 11.38 5.95
C THR A 14 -6.76 9.98 6.09
N ASN A 15 -7.53 9.02 6.61
CA ASN A 15 -7.09 7.63 6.73
C ASN A 15 -6.78 7.01 5.36
N LEU A 16 -7.67 7.16 4.37
CA LEU A 16 -7.47 6.68 3.00
C LEU A 16 -6.23 7.31 2.34
N THR A 17 -6.04 8.62 2.51
CA THR A 17 -4.85 9.32 1.99
C THR A 17 -3.55 8.75 2.59
N GLY A 18 -3.54 8.49 3.90
CA GLY A 18 -2.40 7.87 4.56
C GLY A 18 -2.12 6.45 4.04
N GLN A 19 -3.17 5.64 3.85
CA GLN A 19 -3.04 4.29 3.31
C GLN A 19 -2.47 4.29 1.89
N VAL A 20 -3.01 5.12 0.99
CA VAL A 20 -2.52 5.24 -0.39
C VAL A 20 -1.08 5.73 -0.46
N ARG A 21 -0.69 6.66 0.43
CA ARG A 21 0.70 7.14 0.48
C ARG A 21 1.69 6.04 0.85
N ASN A 22 1.36 5.19 1.82
CA ASN A 22 2.21 4.02 2.16
C ASN A 22 2.39 3.08 0.96
N ILE A 23 1.32 2.86 0.19
CA ILE A 23 1.35 2.04 -1.03
C ILE A 23 2.25 2.67 -2.10
N ALA A 24 2.14 3.98 -2.29
CA ALA A 24 2.94 4.73 -3.26
C ALA A 24 4.43 4.69 -2.93
N GLU A 25 4.79 4.78 -1.64
CA GLU A 25 6.19 4.71 -1.19
C GLU A 25 6.81 3.35 -1.52
N VAL A 26 6.12 2.23 -1.22
CA VAL A 26 6.61 0.88 -1.55
C VAL A 26 6.68 0.67 -3.05
N THR A 27 5.66 1.09 -3.80
CA THR A 27 5.64 0.93 -5.26
C THR A 27 6.78 1.72 -5.93
N THR A 28 7.10 2.91 -5.39
CA THR A 28 8.24 3.72 -5.85
C THR A 28 9.58 3.03 -5.54
N ALA A 29 9.73 2.46 -4.34
CA ALA A 29 10.93 1.72 -3.96
C ALA A 29 11.16 0.51 -4.89
N VAL A 30 10.09 -0.26 -5.16
CA VAL A 30 10.11 -1.40 -6.08
C VAL A 30 10.50 -0.98 -7.49
N ALA A 31 9.94 0.12 -7.99
CA ALA A 31 10.29 0.66 -9.31
C ALA A 31 11.77 1.12 -9.37
N SER A 32 12.36 1.52 -8.25
CA SER A 32 13.80 1.84 -8.15
C SER A 32 14.71 0.62 -7.93
N GLY A 33 14.14 -0.60 -7.87
CA GLY A 33 14.86 -1.86 -7.68
C GLY A 33 15.02 -2.30 -6.23
N ASP A 34 14.48 -1.57 -5.24
CA ASP A 34 14.46 -1.99 -3.85
C ASP A 34 13.26 -2.92 -3.59
N LEU A 35 13.50 -4.22 -3.77
CA LEU A 35 12.52 -5.28 -3.52
C LEU A 35 12.44 -5.72 -2.05
N SER A 36 13.20 -5.08 -1.15
CA SER A 36 13.14 -5.38 0.29
C SER A 36 11.93 -4.75 0.97
N LYS A 37 11.28 -3.78 0.32
CA LYS A 37 10.14 -3.03 0.88
C LYS A 37 8.83 -3.76 0.65
N LYS A 38 8.01 -3.79 1.70
CA LYS A 38 6.62 -4.26 1.65
C LYS A 38 5.69 -3.28 2.34
N ILE A 39 4.43 -3.30 1.92
CA ILE A 39 3.36 -2.55 2.59
C ILE A 39 3.03 -3.30 3.88
N THR A 40 3.22 -2.65 5.02
CA THR A 40 3.00 -3.25 6.35
C THR A 40 1.78 -2.67 7.08
N VAL A 41 1.36 -1.45 6.73
CA VAL A 41 0.23 -0.76 7.38
C VAL A 41 -1.05 -1.60 7.38
N ASP A 42 -1.81 -1.56 8.48
CA ASP A 42 -3.08 -2.28 8.61
C ASP A 42 -4.17 -1.59 7.79
N VAL A 43 -4.85 -2.38 6.96
CA VAL A 43 -5.83 -1.92 5.98
C VAL A 43 -6.92 -2.97 5.83
N LYS A 44 -8.09 -2.54 5.37
CA LYS A 44 -9.28 -3.40 5.25
C LYS A 44 -9.94 -3.16 3.88
N GLY A 45 -10.81 -4.09 3.48
CA GLY A 45 -11.57 -4.00 2.24
C GLY A 45 -10.66 -3.94 1.01
N GLU A 46 -11.02 -3.12 0.02
CA GLU A 46 -10.30 -3.01 -1.26
C GLU A 46 -8.83 -2.60 -1.11
N ILE A 47 -8.50 -1.79 -0.09
CA ILE A 47 -7.11 -1.39 0.17
C ILE A 47 -6.28 -2.59 0.66
N LEU A 48 -6.88 -3.53 1.39
CA LEU A 48 -6.20 -4.78 1.78
C LEU A 48 -5.92 -5.67 0.56
N GLU A 49 -6.88 -5.77 -0.35
CA GLU A 49 -6.69 -6.51 -1.60
C GLU A 49 -5.57 -5.90 -2.45
N LEU A 50 -5.55 -4.56 -2.56
CA LEU A 50 -4.48 -3.84 -3.25
C LEU A 50 -3.11 -4.06 -2.59
N LYS A 51 -3.04 -3.95 -1.25
CA LYS A 51 -1.83 -4.26 -0.46
C LYS A 51 -1.30 -5.66 -0.77
N ASN A 52 -2.18 -6.66 -0.73
CA ASN A 52 -1.80 -8.06 -0.94
C ASN A 52 -1.33 -8.30 -2.38
N THR A 53 -2.01 -7.69 -3.36
CA THR A 53 -1.63 -7.77 -4.77
C THR A 53 -0.23 -7.21 -4.99
N ILE A 54 0.06 -6.02 -4.46
CA ILE A 54 1.37 -5.38 -4.60
C ILE A 54 2.45 -6.17 -3.85
N ASN A 55 2.22 -6.59 -2.61
CA ASN A 55 3.20 -7.38 -1.87
C ASN A 55 3.52 -8.71 -2.58
N THR A 56 2.51 -9.35 -3.19
CA THR A 56 2.70 -10.56 -4.00
C THR A 56 3.55 -10.28 -5.25
N MET A 57 3.30 -9.16 -5.93
CA MET A 57 4.13 -8.72 -7.06
C MET A 57 5.59 -8.51 -6.64
N VAL A 58 5.84 -7.88 -5.47
CA VAL A 58 7.21 -7.71 -4.95
C VAL A 58 7.88 -9.06 -4.69
N ASP A 59 7.16 -10.00 -4.09
CA ASP A 59 7.69 -11.35 -3.83
C ASP A 59 8.07 -12.08 -5.12
N GLN A 60 7.21 -12.00 -6.15
CA GLN A 60 7.49 -12.62 -7.44
C GLN A 60 8.72 -11.99 -8.14
N LEU A 61 8.82 -10.66 -8.12
CA LEU A 61 9.97 -9.96 -8.68
C LEU A 61 11.27 -10.32 -7.95
N ASN A 62 11.22 -10.47 -6.62
CA ASN A 62 12.39 -10.83 -5.83
C ASN A 62 12.85 -12.26 -6.11
N SER A 63 11.91 -13.21 -6.22
CA SER A 63 12.21 -14.59 -6.65
C SER A 63 12.85 -14.61 -8.04
N PHE A 64 12.29 -13.90 -9.01
CA PHE A 64 12.87 -13.81 -10.36
C PHE A 64 14.29 -13.23 -10.34
N ALA A 65 14.52 -12.15 -9.59
CA ALA A 65 15.86 -11.57 -9.47
C ALA A 65 16.88 -12.56 -8.88
N SER A 66 16.45 -13.43 -7.96
CA SER A 66 17.31 -14.47 -7.38
C SER A 66 17.62 -15.63 -8.32
N GLU A 67 16.73 -15.94 -9.27
CA GLU A 67 16.91 -17.02 -10.26
C GLU A 67 17.83 -16.64 -11.44
N VAL A 68 18.10 -15.34 -11.62
CA VAL A 68 18.96 -14.82 -12.71
C VAL A 68 20.45 -14.79 -12.33
N THR A 69 20.82 -15.27 -11.12
CA THR A 69 22.21 -15.35 -10.63
C THR A 69 22.76 -16.76 -10.72
#